data_AF-A0A932V5A9-F1
#
_entry.id   AF-A0A932V5A9-F1
#
_cell.length_a   1.000
_cell.length_b   1.000
_cell.length_c   1.000
_cell.angle_alpha   90.00
_cell.angle_beta   90.00
_cell.angle_gamma   90.00
#
_symmetry.space_group_name_H-M   'P 1'
#
loop_
_entity.id
_entity.type
_entity.pdbx_description
1 polymer ?
#
loop_
_entity_poly.entity_id
_entity_poly.type
_entity_poly.pdbx_seq_one_letter_code
_entity_poly.pdbx_strand_id
1 'polypeptide(L)'
;MKKHPIATIVNFCTNESRFLTPCLHEALRFSRQVIVCCADHFFDGKEENKTLLEEIPKAFPECQFIQYPFIPQKIPKNIFKKIHPHHFWHSVSRLVGFQFLHADIEMVFFLDADEIAEGDRVQEWLECSDYHQHTALKLANYWYFRESRYRADRWEDSIVLAQKKALSPDLLLHQDERSAIYSHLPHPKRGMVTGCGGKPLFHHYSWVRNEEEMLRKVQSWGHRKDRDWESLVRAEFQKPFSGTDFVHGYRFQTLDTPIHAVDATTFSSKGKGHRKVLTEMELLKIIRSAKIGKSLFFRLF
;
A
#
# COMPACT_ATOMS: atom_id res chain seq x y z
N MET A 1 -7.99 21.20 14.71
CA MET A 1 -8.65 19.93 15.06
C MET A 1 -7.60 18.94 15.54
N LYS A 2 -7.86 18.16 16.60
CA LYS A 2 -6.90 17.16 17.10
C LYS A 2 -6.97 15.94 16.19
N LYS A 3 -5.88 15.64 15.47
CA LYS A 3 -5.82 14.44 14.63
C LYS A 3 -5.97 13.18 15.49
N HIS A 4 -6.73 12.20 15.01
CA HIS A 4 -6.86 10.88 15.62
C HIS A 4 -5.48 10.20 15.75
N PRO A 5 -5.27 9.28 16.72
CA PRO A 5 -4.01 8.55 16.90
C PRO A 5 -3.80 7.49 15.80
N ILE A 6 -3.79 7.94 14.55
CA ILE A 6 -3.72 7.10 13.35
C ILE A 6 -2.43 7.39 12.62
N ALA A 7 -1.77 6.32 12.19
CA ALA A 7 -0.69 6.40 11.21
C ALA A 7 -1.11 5.79 9.87
N THR A 8 -0.52 6.29 8.80
CA THR A 8 -0.57 5.66 7.48
C THR A 8 0.83 5.19 7.10
N ILE A 9 0.98 3.90 6.82
CA ILE A 9 2.19 3.33 6.21
C ILE A 9 1.90 3.13 4.73
N VAL A 10 2.68 3.80 3.88
CA VAL A 10 2.58 3.74 2.42
C VAL A 10 3.74 2.93 1.87
N ASN A 11 3.42 1.85 1.16
CA ASN A 11 4.39 1.13 0.34
C ASN A 11 4.60 1.88 -0.97
N PHE A 12 5.86 2.15 -1.31
CA PHE A 12 6.23 2.96 -2.46
C PHE A 12 7.35 2.34 -3.29
N CYS A 13 7.29 2.55 -4.61
CA CYS A 13 8.40 2.39 -5.55
C CYS A 13 8.31 3.51 -6.61
N THR A 14 9.41 3.83 -7.27
CA THR A 14 9.46 5.02 -8.15
C THR A 14 8.61 4.91 -9.42
N ASN A 15 8.23 3.69 -9.82
CA ASN A 15 7.25 3.43 -10.87
C ASN A 15 5.82 3.93 -10.53
N GLU A 16 5.53 4.14 -9.25
CA GLU A 16 4.23 4.61 -8.74
C GLU A 16 4.25 6.11 -8.37
N SER A 17 5.32 6.84 -8.75
CA SER A 17 5.56 8.23 -8.34
C SER A 17 4.40 9.19 -8.65
N ARG A 18 3.66 8.99 -9.74
CA ARG A 18 2.47 9.81 -10.09
C ARG A 18 1.34 9.74 -9.07
N PHE A 19 1.23 8.64 -8.31
CA PHE A 19 0.17 8.47 -7.31
C PHE A 19 0.59 8.96 -5.93
N LEU A 20 1.89 9.12 -5.70
CA LEU A 20 2.41 9.41 -4.37
C LEU A 20 1.94 10.77 -3.86
N THR A 21 2.00 11.82 -4.68
CA THR A 21 1.57 13.17 -4.26
C THR A 21 0.12 13.21 -3.77
N PRO A 22 -0.89 12.77 -4.57
CA PRO A 22 -2.26 12.74 -4.07
C PRO A 22 -2.44 11.79 -2.88
N CYS A 23 -1.80 10.62 -2.88
CA CYS A 23 -1.85 9.69 -1.73
C CYS A 23 -1.38 10.35 -0.43
N LEU A 24 -0.22 11.02 -0.44
CA LEU A 24 0.35 11.66 0.75
C LEU A 24 -0.45 12.90 1.19
N HIS A 25 -0.89 13.74 0.25
CA HIS A 25 -1.70 14.90 0.59
C HIS A 25 -3.00 14.49 1.29
N GLU A 26 -3.70 13.46 0.79
CA GLU A 26 -4.94 12.99 1.40
C GLU A 26 -4.68 12.26 2.72
N ALA A 27 -3.63 11.43 2.81
CA ALA A 27 -3.24 10.78 4.06
C ALA A 27 -2.89 11.79 5.17
N LEU A 28 -2.21 12.88 4.83
CA LEU A 28 -1.85 13.94 5.77
C LEU A 28 -3.06 14.70 6.34
N ARG A 29 -4.25 14.60 5.74
CA ARG A 29 -5.46 15.24 6.29
C ARG A 29 -5.95 14.54 7.56
N PHE A 30 -5.95 13.21 7.59
CA PHE A 30 -6.50 12.44 8.70
C PHE A 30 -5.44 11.76 9.59
N SER A 31 -4.25 11.47 9.08
CA SER A 31 -3.22 10.76 9.84
C SER A 31 -2.33 11.72 10.64
N ARG A 32 -2.05 11.32 11.89
CA ARG A 32 -1.08 11.98 12.77
C ARG A 32 0.35 11.71 12.31
N GLN A 33 0.61 10.53 11.77
CA GLN A 33 1.91 10.15 11.23
C GLN A 33 1.73 9.53 9.84
N VAL A 34 2.55 9.92 8.88
CA VAL A 34 2.61 9.29 7.55
C VAL A 34 4.03 8.80 7.33
N ILE A 35 4.19 7.50 7.11
CA ILE A 35 5.47 6.84 6.86
C ILE A 35 5.44 6.27 5.45
N VAL A 36 6.46 6.57 4.65
CA VAL A 36 6.63 6.03 3.31
C VAL A 36 7.83 5.08 3.31
N CYS A 37 7.61 3.84 2.89
CA CYS A 37 8.64 2.81 2.86
C CYS A 37 8.97 2.43 1.41
N CYS A 38 10.26 2.45 1.09
CA CYS A 38 10.77 2.15 -0.25
C CYS A 38 12.06 1.33 -0.17
N ALA A 39 12.20 0.32 -1.02
CA ALA A 39 13.49 -0.32 -1.24
C ALA A 39 14.40 0.59 -2.07
N ASP A 40 15.69 0.31 -2.13
CA ASP A 40 16.62 0.96 -3.06
C ASP A 40 16.64 0.30 -4.47
N HIS A 41 15.97 -0.84 -4.62
CA HIS A 41 15.76 -1.55 -5.88
C HIS A 41 14.32 -2.03 -5.98
N PHE A 42 13.83 -2.15 -7.20
CA PHE A 42 12.65 -2.94 -7.50
C PHE A 42 12.85 -4.41 -7.13
N PHE A 43 11.77 -5.15 -6.94
CA PHE A 43 11.85 -6.55 -6.49
C PHE A 43 12.29 -7.53 -7.59
N ASP A 44 12.53 -7.04 -8.81
CA ASP A 44 13.26 -7.74 -9.88
C ASP A 44 14.78 -7.50 -9.82
N GLY A 45 15.26 -6.68 -8.89
CA GLY A 45 16.67 -6.35 -8.68
C GLY A 45 17.18 -5.14 -9.45
N LYS A 46 16.36 -4.47 -10.27
CA LYS A 46 16.76 -3.22 -10.94
C LYS A 46 16.78 -2.06 -9.94
N GLU A 47 17.72 -1.14 -10.10
CA GLU A 47 17.80 0.06 -9.27
C GLU A 47 16.52 0.90 -9.39
N GLU A 48 16.09 1.47 -8.27
CA GLU A 48 15.08 2.53 -8.25
C GLU A 48 15.63 3.83 -8.85
N ASN A 49 14.74 4.76 -9.23
CA ASN A 49 15.16 6.09 -9.65
C ASN A 49 15.74 6.89 -8.48
N LYS A 50 17.08 6.92 -8.38
CA LYS A 50 17.84 7.59 -7.31
C LYS A 50 17.49 9.06 -7.17
N THR A 51 17.30 9.78 -8.28
CA THR A 51 16.90 11.20 -8.28
C THR A 51 15.56 11.37 -7.57
N LEU A 52 14.55 10.57 -7.93
CA LEU A 52 13.25 10.62 -7.28
C LEU A 52 13.33 10.26 -5.79
N LEU A 53 14.13 9.26 -5.42
CA LEU A 53 14.35 8.90 -4.00
C LEU A 53 15.01 10.01 -3.18
N GLU A 54 15.71 10.95 -3.82
CA GLU A 54 16.31 12.12 -3.17
C GLU A 54 15.40 13.34 -3.15
N GLU A 55 14.59 13.54 -4.18
CA GLU A 55 13.71 14.71 -4.33
C GLU A 55 12.42 14.58 -3.53
N ILE A 56 11.76 13.41 -3.59
CA ILE A 56 10.46 13.17 -2.98
C ILE A 56 10.45 13.50 -1.48
N PRO A 57 11.43 13.07 -0.65
CA PRO A 57 11.43 13.41 0.77
C PRO A 57 11.49 14.92 1.03
N LYS A 58 12.14 15.69 0.14
CA LYS A 58 12.23 17.15 0.27
C LYS A 58 10.92 17.83 -0.09
N ALA A 59 10.08 17.21 -0.93
CA ALA A 59 8.76 17.70 -1.31
C ALA A 59 7.68 17.46 -0.23
N PHE A 60 7.93 16.53 0.70
CA PHE A 60 7.00 16.17 1.79
C PHE A 60 7.73 16.09 3.15
N PRO A 61 8.22 17.21 3.69
CA PRO A 61 8.94 17.23 4.97
C PRO A 61 8.08 16.77 6.17
N GLU A 62 6.76 16.78 6.05
CA GLU A 62 5.80 16.31 7.05
C GLU A 62 5.69 14.76 7.11
N CYS A 63 6.15 14.08 6.06
CA CYS A 63 6.16 12.62 5.98
C CYS A 63 7.53 12.07 6.37
N GLN A 64 7.55 10.88 6.97
CA GLN A 64 8.79 10.16 7.27
C GLN A 64 9.09 9.13 6.18
N PHE A 65 10.22 9.27 5.50
CA PHE A 65 10.67 8.34 4.47
C PHE A 65 11.68 7.36 5.06
N ILE A 66 11.40 6.07 4.96
CA ILE A 66 12.29 4.99 5.35
C ILE A 66 12.71 4.23 4.10
N GLN A 67 13.97 4.37 3.72
CA GLN A 67 14.57 3.59 2.64
C GLN A 67 15.34 2.41 3.21
N TYR A 68 15.25 1.25 2.58
CA TYR A 68 15.98 0.05 3.01
C TYR A 68 16.63 -0.68 1.82
N PRO A 69 17.69 -1.47 2.07
CA PRO A 69 18.42 -2.14 0.99
C PRO A 69 17.72 -3.41 0.53
N PHE A 70 17.67 -3.64 -0.78
CA PHE A 70 17.20 -4.87 -1.40
C PHE A 70 18.33 -5.92 -1.42
N ILE A 71 18.26 -6.87 -0.48
CA ILE A 71 19.33 -7.86 -0.23
C ILE A 71 18.83 -9.31 -0.25
N PRO A 72 18.20 -9.79 -1.35
CA PRO A 72 17.61 -11.13 -1.43
C PRO A 72 18.59 -12.26 -1.09
N GLN A 73 19.86 -12.11 -1.44
CA GLN A 73 20.94 -13.05 -1.17
C GLN A 73 21.30 -13.17 0.32
N LYS A 74 20.93 -12.19 1.15
CA LYS A 74 21.19 -12.19 2.60
C LYS A 74 19.98 -12.63 3.43
N ILE A 75 18.82 -12.84 2.78
CA ILE A 75 17.62 -13.31 3.46
C ILE A 75 17.74 -14.80 3.77
N PRO A 76 17.52 -15.24 5.03
CA PRO A 76 17.55 -16.65 5.39
C PRO A 76 16.62 -17.51 4.51
N LYS A 77 17.19 -18.55 3.87
CA LYS A 77 16.45 -19.42 2.93
C LYS A 77 15.20 -20.09 3.54
N ASN A 78 15.17 -20.29 4.86
CA ASN A 78 14.02 -20.85 5.56
C ASN A 78 12.80 -19.91 5.58
N ILE A 79 12.98 -18.61 5.42
CA ILE A 79 11.88 -17.65 5.25
C ILE A 79 11.20 -17.90 3.91
N PHE A 80 11.97 -18.07 2.84
CA PHE A 80 11.44 -18.33 1.50
C PHE A 80 10.80 -19.72 1.33
N LYS A 81 10.93 -20.61 2.31
CA LYS A 81 10.13 -21.85 2.37
C LYS A 81 8.69 -21.60 2.81
N LYS A 82 8.39 -20.43 3.39
CA LYS A 82 7.10 -20.08 3.98
C LYS A 82 6.43 -18.90 3.29
N ILE A 83 7.23 -18.00 2.73
CA ILE A 83 6.78 -16.77 2.09
C ILE A 83 7.39 -16.72 0.69
N HIS A 84 6.55 -16.62 -0.32
CA HIS A 84 7.00 -16.44 -1.69
C HIS A 84 7.81 -15.15 -1.80
N PRO A 85 8.96 -15.15 -2.50
CA PRO A 85 9.81 -13.96 -2.63
C PRO A 85 9.08 -12.72 -3.15
N HIS A 86 8.09 -12.90 -4.04
CA HIS A 86 7.26 -11.79 -4.53
C HIS A 86 6.46 -11.10 -3.42
N HIS A 87 5.91 -11.85 -2.45
CA HIS A 87 5.14 -11.29 -1.35
C HIS A 87 6.00 -10.76 -0.22
N PHE A 88 7.16 -11.38 -0.03
CA PHE A 88 8.07 -11.07 1.07
C PHE A 88 8.43 -9.58 1.13
N TRP A 89 8.80 -8.98 0.00
CA TRP A 89 9.30 -7.61 0.02
C TRP A 89 8.21 -6.55 0.20
N HIS A 90 6.99 -6.78 -0.32
CA HIS A 90 5.83 -5.93 -0.01
C HIS A 90 5.50 -5.94 1.49
N SER A 91 5.60 -7.11 2.11
CA SER A 91 5.43 -7.31 3.55
C SER A 91 6.56 -6.68 4.38
N VAL A 92 7.81 -6.75 3.89
CA VAL A 92 8.96 -6.08 4.52
C VAL A 92 8.78 -4.58 4.59
N SER A 93 8.32 -3.91 3.53
CA SER A 93 8.04 -2.46 3.57
C SER A 93 7.09 -2.09 4.71
N ARG A 94 6.01 -2.85 4.88
CA ARG A 94 5.01 -2.63 5.94
C ARG A 94 5.60 -2.88 7.32
N LEU A 95 6.37 -3.97 7.48
CA LEU A 95 7.07 -4.25 8.73
C LEU A 95 8.07 -3.15 9.08
N VAL A 96 8.86 -2.68 8.11
CA VAL A 96 9.82 -1.58 8.31
C VAL A 96 9.09 -0.35 8.80
N GLY A 97 8.03 0.09 8.11
CA GLY A 97 7.23 1.25 8.54
C GLY A 97 6.68 1.08 9.95
N PHE A 98 6.20 -0.11 10.30
CA PHE A 98 5.65 -0.42 11.62
C PHE A 98 6.67 -0.21 12.75
N GLN A 99 7.97 -0.46 12.52
CA GLN A 99 9.02 -0.24 13.53
C GLN A 99 9.26 1.24 13.84
N PHE A 100 8.80 2.16 13.00
CA PHE A 100 8.98 3.61 13.17
C PHE A 100 7.70 4.33 13.63
N LEU A 101 6.63 3.59 13.97
CA LEU A 101 5.41 4.17 14.50
C LEU A 101 5.64 4.80 15.88
N HIS A 102 5.17 6.03 16.07
CA HIS A 102 5.21 6.70 17.36
C HIS A 102 4.39 5.95 18.41
N ALA A 103 4.78 6.11 19.69
CA ALA A 103 4.17 5.38 20.80
C ALA A 103 2.67 5.69 20.98
N ASP A 104 2.25 6.91 20.63
CA ASP A 104 0.88 7.43 20.75
C ASP A 104 -0.05 7.04 19.58
N ILE A 105 0.44 6.28 18.60
CA ILE A 105 -0.38 5.72 17.53
C ILE A 105 -1.13 4.49 18.03
N GLU A 106 -2.44 4.44 17.76
CA GLU A 106 -3.34 3.35 18.16
C GLU A 106 -3.81 2.51 16.98
N MET A 107 -4.01 3.13 15.81
CA MET A 107 -4.44 2.45 14.58
C MET A 107 -3.50 2.75 13.42
N VAL A 108 -3.42 1.82 12.46
CA VAL A 108 -2.51 1.90 11.32
C VAL A 108 -3.25 1.55 10.03
N PHE A 109 -3.26 2.49 9.08
CA PHE A 109 -3.61 2.23 7.68
C PHE A 109 -2.41 1.65 6.94
N PHE A 110 -2.64 0.61 6.14
CA PHE A 110 -1.66 0.04 5.23
C PHE A 110 -2.08 0.28 3.78
N LEU A 111 -1.44 1.25 3.14
CA LEU A 111 -1.72 1.66 1.77
C LEU A 111 -0.57 1.28 0.84
N ASP A 112 -0.88 0.95 -0.40
CA ASP A 112 0.04 1.07 -1.52
C ASP A 112 -0.08 2.49 -2.12
N ALA A 113 0.96 2.99 -2.79
CA ALA A 113 0.99 4.39 -3.27
C ALA A 113 -0.14 4.75 -4.26
N ASP A 114 -0.70 3.76 -4.94
CA ASP A 114 -1.84 3.85 -5.87
C ASP A 114 -3.20 3.74 -5.17
N GLU A 115 -3.24 3.74 -3.84
CA GLU A 115 -4.46 3.73 -3.02
C GLU A 115 -4.65 5.08 -2.34
N ILE A 116 -5.50 5.91 -2.96
CA ILE A 116 -5.69 7.31 -2.59
C ILE A 116 -7.01 7.45 -1.83
N ALA A 117 -6.95 8.06 -0.66
CA ALA A 117 -8.12 8.33 0.18
C ALA A 117 -8.82 9.63 -0.23
N GLU A 118 -10.10 9.79 0.09
CA GLU A 118 -10.75 11.09 0.19
C GLU A 118 -10.60 11.60 1.63
N GLY A 119 -9.49 12.30 1.92
CA GLY A 119 -9.00 12.54 3.27
C GLY A 119 -9.97 13.30 4.18
N ASP A 120 -10.72 14.27 3.65
CA ASP A 120 -11.74 14.99 4.42
C ASP A 120 -12.92 14.08 4.79
N ARG A 121 -13.33 13.18 3.88
CA ARG A 121 -14.38 12.18 4.15
C ARG A 121 -13.91 11.09 5.09
N VAL A 122 -12.62 10.71 5.04
CA VAL A 122 -12.03 9.83 6.05
C VAL A 122 -12.07 10.51 7.41
N GLN A 123 -11.70 11.79 7.49
CA GLN A 123 -11.76 12.54 8.74
C GLN A 123 -13.19 12.62 9.29
N GLU A 124 -14.18 12.96 8.47
CA GLU A 124 -15.60 12.94 8.85
C GLU A 124 -16.03 11.55 9.37
N TRP A 125 -15.64 10.49 8.65
CA TRP A 125 -15.92 9.12 9.06
C TRP A 125 -15.28 8.75 10.39
N LEU A 126 -14.07 9.22 10.68
CA LEU A 126 -13.42 8.98 11.97
C LEU A 126 -14.16 9.65 13.14
N GLU A 127 -14.82 10.78 12.92
CA GLU A 127 -15.66 11.43 13.94
C GLU A 127 -17.00 10.71 14.14
N CYS A 128 -17.55 10.07 13.10
CA CYS A 128 -18.90 9.47 13.12
C CYS A 128 -18.91 7.95 13.39
N SER A 129 -17.75 7.26 13.37
CA SER A 129 -17.68 5.79 13.36
C SER A 129 -17.16 5.15 14.64
N ASP A 130 -17.36 3.83 14.74
CA ASP A 130 -16.90 2.95 15.81
C ASP A 130 -15.56 2.26 15.49
N TYR A 131 -14.72 2.88 14.66
CA TYR A 131 -13.50 2.25 14.15
C TYR A 131 -12.57 1.75 15.27
N HIS A 132 -12.48 2.50 16.38
CA HIS A 132 -11.66 2.17 17.54
C HIS A 132 -12.11 0.90 18.26
N GLN A 133 -13.36 0.48 18.09
CA GLN A 133 -13.89 -0.75 18.69
C GLN A 133 -13.44 -2.00 17.94
N HIS A 134 -12.85 -1.87 16.75
CA HIS A 134 -12.47 -2.98 15.89
C HIS A 134 -10.97 -3.26 15.94
N THR A 135 -10.62 -4.54 15.95
CA THR A 135 -9.21 -4.98 15.83
C THR A 135 -8.68 -4.73 14.42
N ALA A 136 -9.53 -4.95 13.40
CA ALA A 136 -9.21 -4.70 12.00
C ALA A 136 -10.45 -4.37 11.17
N LEU A 137 -10.28 -3.50 10.17
CA LEU A 137 -11.29 -3.12 9.19
C LEU A 137 -10.72 -3.30 7.78
N LYS A 138 -11.56 -3.76 6.84
CA LYS A 138 -11.31 -3.60 5.40
C LYS A 138 -12.23 -2.50 4.86
N LEU A 139 -11.64 -1.45 4.32
CA LEU A 139 -12.38 -0.29 3.81
C LEU A 139 -12.67 -0.51 2.34
N ALA A 140 -13.92 -0.25 1.96
CA ALA A 140 -14.35 -0.32 0.58
C ALA A 140 -13.59 0.72 -0.27
N ASN A 141 -13.24 0.33 -1.49
CA ASN A 141 -12.55 1.15 -2.46
C ASN A 141 -13.20 1.07 -3.84
N TYR A 142 -13.12 2.19 -4.56
CA TYR A 142 -13.34 2.23 -5.99
C TYR A 142 -12.13 1.67 -6.73
N TRP A 143 -12.35 1.10 -7.92
CA TRP A 143 -11.30 0.65 -8.83
C TRP A 143 -11.26 1.48 -10.09
N TYR A 144 -10.06 1.72 -10.60
CA TYR A 144 -9.84 2.45 -11.84
C TYR A 144 -8.94 1.67 -12.80
N PHE A 145 -9.18 1.85 -14.09
CA PHE A 145 -8.52 1.08 -15.14
C PHE A 145 -8.17 1.98 -16.31
N ARG A 146 -6.96 1.83 -16.88
CA ARG A 146 -6.41 2.57 -18.03
C ARG A 146 -6.24 4.08 -17.81
N GLU A 147 -7.32 4.79 -17.50
CA GLU A 147 -7.37 6.22 -17.20
C GLU A 147 -8.09 6.46 -15.86
N SER A 148 -7.74 7.54 -15.15
CA SER A 148 -8.32 7.89 -13.85
C SER A 148 -9.81 8.25 -13.88
N ARG A 149 -10.40 8.39 -15.07
CA ARG A 149 -11.84 8.63 -15.27
C ARG A 149 -12.67 7.37 -15.43
N TYR A 150 -12.07 6.21 -15.73
CA TYR A 150 -12.84 4.97 -15.84
C TYR A 150 -12.91 4.34 -14.46
N ARG A 151 -14.09 4.42 -13.82
CA ARG A 151 -14.34 3.88 -12.48
C ARG A 151 -15.24 2.66 -12.54
N ALA A 152 -14.83 1.57 -11.90
CA ALA A 152 -15.62 0.35 -11.83
C ALA A 152 -16.99 0.60 -11.15
N ASP A 153 -18.01 -0.13 -11.58
CA ASP A 153 -19.33 -0.18 -10.93
C ASP A 153 -19.33 -1.07 -9.68
N ARG A 154 -18.35 -1.96 -9.56
CA ARG A 154 -18.11 -2.83 -8.40
C ARG A 154 -17.09 -2.23 -7.44
N TRP A 155 -17.30 -2.52 -6.15
CA TRP A 155 -16.38 -2.18 -5.08
C TRP A 155 -15.67 -3.44 -4.58
N GLU A 156 -14.46 -3.24 -4.10
CA GLU A 156 -13.76 -4.22 -3.27
C GLU A 156 -13.38 -3.56 -1.95
N ASP A 157 -12.72 -4.30 -1.06
CA ASP A 157 -12.20 -3.77 0.19
C ASP A 157 -10.73 -4.14 0.39
N SER A 158 -9.82 -3.55 -0.38
CA SER A 158 -8.38 -3.88 -0.29
C SER A 158 -7.64 -3.18 0.85
N ILE A 159 -8.19 -2.07 1.34
CA ILE A 159 -7.53 -1.19 2.31
C ILE A 159 -7.70 -1.72 3.72
N VAL A 160 -6.61 -1.86 4.47
CA VAL A 160 -6.64 -2.37 5.85
C VAL A 160 -6.34 -1.27 6.85
N LEU A 161 -7.23 -1.11 7.84
CA LEU A 161 -6.98 -0.37 9.09
C LEU A 161 -6.93 -1.36 10.25
N ALA A 162 -5.87 -1.36 11.05
CA ALA A 162 -5.73 -2.30 12.16
C ALA A 162 -5.21 -1.63 13.43
N GLN A 163 -5.59 -2.20 14.59
CA GLN A 163 -5.06 -1.79 15.88
C GLN A 163 -3.56 -2.10 15.99
N LYS A 164 -2.74 -1.08 16.27
CA LYS A 164 -1.29 -1.20 16.41
C LYS A 164 -0.91 -2.29 17.43
N LYS A 165 -1.60 -2.34 18.57
CA LYS A 165 -1.33 -3.31 19.65
C LYS A 165 -1.60 -4.77 19.26
N ALA A 166 -2.41 -5.00 18.23
CA ALA A 166 -2.76 -6.33 17.76
C ALA A 166 -1.77 -6.85 16.70
N LEU A 167 -0.99 -5.96 16.09
CA LEU A 167 -0.03 -6.30 15.06
C LEU A 167 1.23 -6.93 15.66
N SER A 168 1.77 -7.92 14.97
CA SER A 168 3.05 -8.55 15.29
C SER A 168 3.93 -8.58 14.04
N PRO A 169 5.27 -8.60 14.19
CA PRO A 169 6.16 -8.76 13.05
C PRO A 169 5.89 -10.03 12.21
N ASP A 170 5.45 -11.11 12.86
CA ASP A 170 5.09 -12.37 12.17
C ASP A 170 3.86 -12.21 11.30
N LEU A 171 2.85 -11.48 11.79
CA LEU A 171 1.65 -11.19 11.03
C LEU A 171 1.94 -10.27 9.83
N LEU A 172 2.81 -9.28 10.01
CA LEU A 172 3.20 -8.36 8.94
C LEU A 172 4.10 -9.00 7.89
N LEU A 173 4.82 -10.07 8.24
CA LEU A 173 5.58 -10.92 7.31
C LEU A 173 4.85 -12.24 7.02
N HIS A 174 3.57 -12.16 6.68
CA HIS A 174 2.80 -13.34 6.26
C HIS A 174 2.84 -13.55 4.74
N GLN A 175 2.59 -14.79 4.30
CA GLN A 175 2.48 -15.18 2.88
C GLN A 175 1.34 -14.43 2.17
N ASP A 176 0.22 -14.22 2.86
CA ASP A 176 -0.95 -13.52 2.34
C ASP A 176 -0.86 -11.99 2.48
N GLU A 177 0.35 -11.47 2.71
CA GLU A 177 0.65 -10.04 2.80
C GLU A 177 -0.30 -9.30 3.77
N ARG A 178 -0.79 -8.11 3.39
CA ARG A 178 -1.72 -7.33 4.22
C ARG A 178 -3.07 -8.02 4.44
N SER A 179 -3.49 -8.93 3.57
CA SER A 179 -4.74 -9.67 3.75
C SER A 179 -4.69 -10.54 5.00
N ALA A 180 -3.49 -11.02 5.38
CA ALA A 180 -3.28 -11.76 6.61
C ALA A 180 -3.67 -10.96 7.85
N ILE A 181 -3.43 -9.64 7.86
CA ILE A 181 -3.78 -8.75 8.97
C ILE A 181 -5.28 -8.88 9.28
N TYR A 182 -6.13 -8.77 8.26
CA TYR A 182 -7.57 -8.93 8.49
C TYR A 182 -7.94 -10.38 8.78
N SER A 183 -7.41 -11.35 8.04
CA SER A 183 -7.83 -12.76 8.18
C SER A 183 -7.44 -13.37 9.53
N HIS A 184 -6.25 -13.05 10.06
CA HIS A 184 -5.69 -13.70 11.25
C HIS A 184 -5.88 -12.91 12.56
N LEU A 185 -6.19 -11.61 12.50
CA LEU A 185 -6.52 -10.88 13.73
C LEU A 185 -7.86 -11.35 14.32
N PRO A 186 -8.00 -11.35 15.65
CA PRO A 186 -9.24 -11.73 16.31
C PRO A 186 -10.35 -10.69 16.09
N HIS A 187 -11.60 -11.13 16.27
CA HIS A 187 -12.76 -10.24 16.31
C HIS A 187 -12.63 -9.19 17.44
N PRO A 188 -13.31 -8.04 17.31
CA PRO A 188 -14.25 -7.69 16.25
C PRO A 188 -13.56 -7.13 14.99
N LYS A 189 -14.11 -7.50 13.83
CA LYS A 189 -13.62 -7.13 12.49
C LYS A 189 -14.80 -6.79 11.59
N ARG A 190 -14.60 -5.90 10.62
CA ARG A 190 -15.62 -5.53 9.63
C ARG A 190 -15.00 -5.31 8.25
N GLY A 191 -15.60 -5.91 7.23
CA GLY A 191 -15.24 -5.70 5.82
C GLY A 191 -16.20 -4.73 5.13
N MET A 192 -15.87 -4.34 3.90
CA MET A 192 -16.67 -3.43 3.06
C MET A 192 -17.10 -2.15 3.79
N VAL A 193 -16.22 -1.59 4.61
CA VAL A 193 -16.52 -0.37 5.37
C VAL A 193 -16.58 0.84 4.45
N THR A 194 -17.66 1.59 4.53
CA THR A 194 -17.90 2.82 3.76
C THR A 194 -17.91 4.05 4.68
N GLY A 195 -17.85 5.25 4.09
CA GLY A 195 -17.99 6.52 4.84
C GLY A 195 -19.42 6.77 5.32
N CYS A 196 -19.66 7.87 6.05
CA CYS A 196 -20.98 8.16 6.64
C CYS A 196 -22.11 8.23 5.58
N GLY A 197 -21.81 8.52 4.31
CA GLY A 197 -22.76 8.52 3.18
C GLY A 197 -22.91 7.18 2.42
N GLY A 198 -22.41 6.06 2.96
CA GLY A 198 -22.54 4.74 2.34
C GLY A 198 -21.70 4.51 1.08
N LYS A 199 -20.73 5.39 0.80
CA LYS A 199 -19.83 5.31 -0.36
C LYS A 199 -18.39 4.95 0.09
N PRO A 200 -17.61 4.24 -0.74
CA PRO A 200 -16.18 4.05 -0.53
C PRO A 200 -15.45 5.35 -0.21
N LEU A 201 -14.40 5.23 0.62
CA LEU A 201 -13.53 6.34 1.03
C LEU A 201 -12.18 6.35 0.29
N PHE A 202 -11.89 5.28 -0.44
CA PHE A 202 -10.62 5.04 -1.08
C PHE A 202 -10.78 4.73 -2.56
N HIS A 203 -9.72 4.97 -3.30
CA HIS A 203 -9.64 4.81 -4.74
C HIS A 203 -8.36 4.08 -5.10
N HIS A 204 -8.48 2.98 -5.82
CA HIS A 204 -7.37 2.12 -6.18
C HIS A 204 -7.06 2.23 -7.68
N TYR A 205 -5.87 2.77 -7.98
CA TYR A 205 -5.42 3.14 -9.32
C TYR A 205 -4.40 2.16 -9.92
N SER A 206 -4.36 0.92 -9.42
CA SER A 206 -3.32 -0.05 -9.80
C SER A 206 -3.23 -0.37 -11.28
N TRP A 207 -4.33 -0.16 -12.01
CA TRP A 207 -4.42 -0.41 -13.44
C TRP A 207 -4.59 0.85 -14.28
N VAL A 208 -4.48 2.05 -13.68
CA VAL A 208 -4.41 3.31 -14.43
C VAL A 208 -2.99 3.48 -14.93
N ARG A 209 -2.77 3.08 -16.17
CA ARG A 209 -1.46 2.95 -16.82
C ARG A 209 -1.63 3.11 -18.32
N ASN A 210 -0.62 3.68 -18.98
CA ASN A 210 -0.47 3.50 -20.43
C ASN A 210 0.01 2.06 -20.74
N GLU A 211 0.06 1.71 -22.02
CA GLU A 211 0.44 0.36 -22.46
C GLU A 211 1.82 -0.06 -21.92
N GLU A 212 2.84 0.80 -22.07
CA GLU A 212 4.22 0.51 -21.64
C GLU A 212 4.30 0.27 -20.13
N GLU A 213 3.66 1.12 -19.34
CA GLU A 213 3.60 1.00 -17.89
C GLU A 213 2.86 -0.27 -17.45
N MET A 214 1.78 -0.63 -18.15
CA MET A 214 1.02 -1.84 -17.86
C MET A 214 1.82 -3.10 -18.19
N LEU A 215 2.55 -3.11 -19.30
CA LEU A 215 3.50 -4.18 -19.66
C LEU A 215 4.59 -4.34 -18.60
N ARG A 216 5.20 -3.23 -18.15
CA ARG A 216 6.19 -3.26 -17.05
C ARG A 216 5.60 -3.84 -15.76
N LYS A 217 4.37 -3.46 -15.40
CA LYS A 217 3.67 -3.99 -14.23
C LYS A 217 3.51 -5.50 -14.34
N VAL A 218 2.88 -6.00 -15.41
CA VAL A 218 2.54 -7.44 -15.50
C VAL A 218 3.78 -8.33 -15.62
N GLN A 219 4.90 -7.83 -16.13
CA GLN A 219 6.18 -8.57 -16.17
C GLN A 219 6.85 -8.70 -14.79
N SER A 220 6.65 -7.72 -13.91
CA SER A 220 7.24 -7.66 -12.57
C SER A 220 6.28 -8.13 -11.46
N TRP A 221 5.00 -8.28 -11.76
CA TRP A 221 3.96 -8.67 -10.82
C TRP A 221 4.10 -10.11 -10.34
N GLY A 222 3.79 -10.37 -9.07
CA GLY A 222 3.88 -11.72 -8.47
C GLY A 222 3.00 -12.77 -9.16
N HIS A 223 1.94 -12.32 -9.82
CA HIS A 223 0.95 -13.14 -10.55
C HIS A 223 1.21 -13.23 -12.06
N ARG A 224 2.40 -12.83 -12.54
CA ARG A 224 2.76 -12.79 -13.97
C ARG A 224 2.60 -14.10 -14.74
N LYS A 225 2.45 -15.24 -14.06
CA LYS A 225 2.28 -16.56 -14.68
C LYS A 225 0.83 -17.04 -14.74
N ASP A 226 -0.10 -16.29 -14.16
CA ASP A 226 -1.49 -16.73 -14.01
C ASP A 226 -2.23 -16.73 -15.37
N ARG A 227 -1.85 -15.82 -16.28
CA ARG A 227 -2.41 -15.63 -17.61
C ARG A 227 -1.35 -15.11 -18.57
N ASP A 228 -1.64 -15.13 -19.87
CA ASP A 228 -0.86 -14.38 -20.85
C ASP A 228 -1.18 -12.88 -20.76
N TRP A 229 -0.63 -12.25 -19.73
CA TRP A 229 -0.87 -10.84 -19.44
C TRP A 229 -0.39 -9.92 -20.55
N GLU A 230 0.72 -10.25 -21.21
CA GLU A 230 1.26 -9.42 -22.28
C GLU A 230 0.30 -9.34 -23.46
N SER A 231 -0.23 -10.47 -23.92
CA SER A 231 -1.22 -10.48 -25.00
C SER A 231 -2.50 -9.74 -24.62
N LEU A 232 -2.97 -9.89 -23.37
CA LEU A 232 -4.15 -9.18 -22.87
C LEU A 232 -3.95 -7.66 -22.84
N VAL A 233 -2.78 -7.19 -22.39
CA VAL A 233 -2.43 -5.76 -22.38
C VAL A 233 -2.40 -5.23 -23.81
N ARG A 234 -1.67 -5.89 -24.72
CA ARG A 234 -1.59 -5.45 -26.12
C ARG A 234 -2.97 -5.39 -26.78
N ALA A 235 -3.82 -6.39 -26.55
CA ALA A 235 -5.18 -6.42 -27.08
C ALA A 235 -6.06 -5.28 -26.53
N GLU A 236 -5.89 -4.89 -25.26
CA GLU A 236 -6.62 -3.77 -24.65
C GLU A 236 -6.27 -2.43 -25.31
N PHE A 237 -4.99 -2.19 -25.59
CA PHE A 237 -4.53 -0.91 -26.13
C PHE A 237 -4.65 -0.79 -27.66
N GLN A 238 -5.00 -1.87 -28.37
CA GLN A 238 -5.31 -1.83 -29.81
C GLN A 238 -6.60 -1.08 -30.16
N LYS A 239 -7.47 -0.80 -29.18
CA LYS A 239 -8.77 -0.14 -29.39
C LYS A 239 -9.09 0.86 -28.28
N PRO A 240 -10.08 1.76 -28.49
CA PRO A 240 -10.67 2.52 -27.39
C PRO A 240 -11.21 1.60 -26.30
N PHE A 241 -11.20 2.07 -25.05
CA PHE A 241 -11.63 1.26 -23.91
C PHE A 241 -13.07 0.80 -24.08
N SER A 242 -13.31 -0.49 -23.94
CA SER A 242 -14.61 -1.11 -24.18
C SER A 242 -15.62 -0.90 -23.04
N GLY A 243 -15.19 -0.30 -21.93
CA GLY A 243 -15.99 -0.19 -20.70
C GLY A 243 -15.91 -1.42 -19.81
N THR A 244 -15.10 -2.43 -20.16
CA THR A 244 -14.84 -3.63 -19.33
C THR A 244 -13.35 -3.93 -19.29
N ASP A 245 -12.80 -4.23 -18.11
CA ASP A 245 -11.37 -4.55 -17.97
C ASP A 245 -11.09 -6.05 -18.15
N PHE A 246 -9.85 -6.39 -18.55
CA PHE A 246 -9.44 -7.79 -18.73
C PHE A 246 -8.91 -8.45 -17.44
N VAL A 247 -8.72 -7.70 -16.37
CA VAL A 247 -8.13 -8.19 -15.12
C VAL A 247 -9.21 -8.94 -14.32
N HIS A 248 -10.33 -8.26 -14.07
CA HIS A 248 -11.45 -8.72 -13.25
C HIS A 248 -12.74 -8.94 -14.05
N GLY A 249 -12.87 -8.31 -15.23
CA GLY A 249 -14.12 -8.32 -16.00
C GLY A 249 -15.18 -7.38 -15.44
N TYR A 250 -14.78 -6.33 -14.71
CA TYR A 250 -15.68 -5.32 -14.17
C TYR A 250 -16.15 -4.37 -15.25
N ARG A 251 -17.35 -3.82 -15.07
CA ARG A 251 -17.86 -2.76 -15.93
C ARG A 251 -17.47 -1.41 -15.35
N PHE A 252 -17.21 -0.45 -16.23
CA PHE A 252 -16.72 0.87 -15.85
C PHE A 252 -17.65 1.94 -16.37
N GLN A 253 -17.86 2.95 -15.54
CA GLN A 253 -18.46 4.21 -15.95
C GLN A 253 -17.35 5.23 -16.22
N THR A 254 -17.61 6.14 -17.16
CA THR A 254 -16.74 7.29 -17.40
C THR A 254 -17.17 8.44 -16.51
N LEU A 255 -16.25 8.98 -15.72
CA LEU A 255 -16.45 10.20 -14.95
C LEU A 255 -16.13 11.42 -15.81
N ASP A 256 -16.95 12.46 -15.71
CA ASP A 256 -16.70 13.73 -16.41
C ASP A 256 -15.42 14.42 -15.91
N THR A 257 -15.08 14.22 -14.65
CA THR A 257 -13.86 14.75 -14.03
C THR A 257 -13.23 13.67 -13.14
N PRO A 258 -11.92 13.39 -13.30
CA PRO A 258 -11.20 12.50 -12.38
C PRO A 258 -11.27 13.04 -10.94
N ILE A 259 -11.45 12.13 -9.98
CA ILE A 259 -11.47 12.51 -8.55
C ILE A 259 -10.09 13.01 -8.09
N HIS A 260 -9.03 12.39 -8.60
CA HIS A 260 -7.65 12.77 -8.33
C HIS A 260 -6.90 13.00 -9.65
N ALA A 261 -6.15 14.09 -9.73
CA ALA A 261 -5.16 14.30 -10.78
C ALA A 261 -3.95 13.40 -10.49
N VAL A 262 -3.78 12.35 -11.30
CA VAL A 262 -2.71 11.34 -11.15
C VAL A 262 -1.71 11.42 -12.31
N ASP A 263 -1.41 12.65 -12.73
CA ASP A 263 -0.51 12.93 -13.85
C ASP A 263 0.96 12.89 -13.42
N ALA A 264 1.88 13.01 -14.38
CA ALA A 264 3.31 13.07 -14.10
C ALA A 264 3.62 14.22 -13.14
N THR A 265 4.00 13.87 -11.89
CA THR A 265 4.32 14.86 -10.86
C THR A 265 5.77 15.28 -10.93
N THR A 266 5.97 16.60 -10.88
CA THR A 266 7.26 17.20 -10.53
C THR A 266 7.33 17.35 -9.01
N PHE A 267 8.48 17.01 -8.42
CA PHE A 267 8.69 17.12 -6.97
C PHE A 267 9.51 18.37 -6.67
N SER A 268 8.83 19.43 -6.24
CA SER A 268 9.50 20.66 -5.79
C SER A 268 9.82 20.57 -4.30
N SER A 269 11.07 20.87 -3.94
CA SER A 269 11.51 20.89 -2.55
C SER A 269 10.72 21.93 -1.73
N LYS A 270 10.12 21.49 -0.62
CA LYS A 270 9.43 22.35 0.36
C LYS A 270 10.22 22.52 1.67
N GLY A 271 11.34 21.81 1.83
CA GLY A 271 12.19 21.91 3.02
C GLY A 271 13.18 20.77 3.16
N LYS A 272 13.71 20.60 4.37
CA LYS A 272 14.58 19.47 4.71
C LYS A 272 13.74 18.21 4.83
N GLY A 273 13.92 17.26 3.91
CA GLY A 273 13.20 15.99 3.95
C GLY A 273 13.57 15.14 5.16
N HIS A 274 12.58 14.45 5.73
CA HIS A 274 12.78 13.49 6.81
C HIS A 274 13.00 12.09 6.22
N ARG A 275 14.25 11.79 5.84
CA ARG A 275 14.66 10.48 5.29
C ARG A 275 15.58 9.74 6.25
N LYS A 276 15.27 8.48 6.53
CA LYS A 276 16.18 7.51 7.16
C LYS A 276 16.49 6.41 6.15
N VAL A 277 17.79 6.17 5.94
CA VAL A 277 18.28 5.05 5.12
C VAL A 277 18.75 3.96 6.09
N LEU A 278 18.17 2.77 5.98
CA LEU A 278 18.59 1.62 6.77
C LEU A 278 19.86 1.01 6.19
N THR A 279 20.74 0.59 7.08
CA THR A 279 21.81 -0.35 6.74
C THR A 279 21.25 -1.76 6.56
N GLU A 280 22.01 -2.64 5.91
CA GLU A 280 21.65 -4.06 5.80
C GLU A 280 21.48 -4.71 7.18
N MET A 281 22.31 -4.34 8.15
CA MET A 281 22.23 -4.88 9.51
C MET A 281 20.96 -4.45 10.22
N GLU A 282 20.55 -3.18 10.07
CA GLU A 282 19.28 -2.69 10.61
C GLU A 282 18.10 -3.45 10.00
N LEU A 283 18.08 -3.61 8.66
CA LEU A 283 17.02 -4.35 7.98
C LEU A 283 16.95 -5.82 8.44
N LEU A 284 18.10 -6.51 8.49
CA LEU A 284 18.15 -7.90 8.96
C LEU A 284 17.70 -8.04 10.41
N LYS A 285 17.99 -7.05 11.27
CA LYS A 285 17.51 -7.02 12.66
C LYS A 285 15.98 -6.90 12.70
N ILE A 286 15.39 -6.04 11.86
CA ILE A 286 13.92 -5.91 11.74
C ILE A 286 13.31 -7.22 11.29
N ILE A 287 13.83 -7.84 10.22
CA ILE A 287 13.31 -9.11 9.69
C ILE A 287 13.41 -10.24 10.73
N ARG A 288 14.52 -10.33 11.47
CA ARG A 288 14.72 -11.33 12.53
C ARG A 288 13.83 -11.12 13.76
N SER A 289 13.26 -9.93 13.93
CA SER A 289 12.29 -9.68 15.01
C SER A 289 10.97 -10.43 14.80
N ALA A 290 10.67 -10.81 13.55
CA ALA A 290 9.63 -11.78 13.24
C ALA A 290 10.11 -13.18 13.62
N LYS A 291 9.47 -13.77 14.63
CA LYS A 291 9.64 -15.18 15.01
C LYS A 291 8.94 -16.08 13.97
N ILE A 292 9.48 -16.11 12.75
CA ILE A 292 9.01 -16.96 11.66
C ILE A 292 9.31 -18.43 12.00
N GLY A 293 8.51 -19.03 12.90
CA GLY A 293 8.62 -20.44 13.30
C GLY A 293 8.81 -20.77 14.78
N LYS A 294 8.27 -20.01 15.74
CA LYS A 294 7.82 -20.66 16.99
C LYS A 294 6.34 -20.99 16.84
N SER A 295 6.08 -22.19 16.34
CA SER A 295 4.79 -22.87 16.50
C SER A 295 4.28 -22.63 17.93
N LEU A 296 3.06 -22.11 18.05
CA LEU A 296 2.26 -22.20 19.26
C LEU A 296 2.06 -23.70 19.54
N PHE A 297 2.98 -24.32 20.27
CA PHE A 297 2.81 -25.68 20.78
C PHE A 297 3.06 -25.82 22.28
N PHE A 298 3.12 -24.71 23.02
CA PHE A 298 3.16 -24.76 24.48
C PHE A 298 2.25 -23.69 25.05
N ARG A 299 0.98 -24.06 25.23
CA ARG A 299 0.07 -23.56 26.28
C ARG A 299 -1.18 -24.44 26.25
N LEU A 300 -1.04 -25.66 26.77
CA LEU A 300 -2.09 -26.50 27.33
C LEU A 300 -1.40 -27.74 27.91
N PHE A 301 -0.77 -27.55 29.07
CA PHE A 301 -0.67 -28.49 30.20
C PHE A 301 -0.28 -27.65 31.42
#